data_AF-A0A3D1KRE4-F1
#
_entry.id   AF-A0A3D1KRE4-F1
#
_cell.length_a   1.000
_cell.length_b   1.000
_cell.length_c   1.000
_cell.angle_alpha   90.00
_cell.angle_beta   90.00
_cell.angle_gamma   90.00
#
_symmetry.space_group_name_H-M   'P 1'
#
loop_
_entity.id
_entity.type
_entity.pdbx_description
1 polymer ?
#
loop_
_entity_poly.entity_id
_entity_poly.type
_entity_poly.pdbx_seq_one_letter_code
_entity_poly.pdbx_strand_id
1 'polypeptide(L)'
;MDTVAFKLRGGPFNTLYIDLMKNTAMIFDEDMVDIYDFTFDNSTKIDNRLIHVVNFRQKKYVTDPLFYGKLYIDAQTLALTNAKFYLNLDNKQKASRFFIIKKPKDADVLPIEAYYQVEYREKEGKWVYGYSRVELGFKIDWAKKWFNTIYYTTIEMAVTDWEKIDANQLPKPKDRLRPSIIMSDNTSGFKDPEFWGAYNVIEPDKPIESAIEKIQKQLKKN
;
A
#
# COMPACT_ATOMS: atom_id res chain seq x y z
N MET A 1 2.90 15.03 29.18
CA MET A 1 3.12 13.85 28.31
C MET A 1 3.82 14.36 27.06
N ASP A 2 5.06 13.93 26.82
CA ASP A 2 5.68 14.13 25.51
C ASP A 2 5.06 13.14 24.53
N THR A 3 3.95 13.55 23.93
CA THR A 3 3.24 12.79 22.91
C THR A 3 3.94 13.03 21.58
N VAL A 4 4.55 11.99 21.01
CA VAL A 4 4.98 12.06 19.60
C VAL A 4 3.75 11.94 18.72
N ALA A 5 3.52 12.96 17.91
CA ALA A 5 2.59 12.89 16.81
C ALA A 5 3.24 12.07 15.68
N PHE A 6 2.77 10.85 15.48
CA PHE A 6 3.11 10.07 14.29
C PHE A 6 2.42 10.70 13.08
N LYS A 7 3.19 11.01 12.04
CA LYS A 7 2.67 11.58 10.79
C LYS A 7 3.17 10.79 9.59
N LEU A 8 2.25 10.35 8.76
CA LEU A 8 2.55 9.65 7.53
C LEU A 8 2.65 10.65 6.37
N ARG A 9 3.83 10.74 5.75
CA ARG A 9 4.02 11.49 4.50
C ARG A 9 3.59 10.65 3.30
N GLY A 10 2.90 11.27 2.35
CA GLY A 10 2.48 10.66 1.09
C GLY A 10 1.01 10.27 1.05
N GLY A 11 0.40 9.90 2.19
CA GLY A 11 -1.00 9.47 2.23
C GLY A 11 -1.29 8.41 1.15
N PRO A 12 -2.32 8.59 0.30
CA PRO A 12 -2.69 7.65 -0.76
C PRO A 12 -1.72 7.66 -1.95
N PHE A 13 -0.67 8.48 -1.92
CA PHE A 13 0.39 8.38 -2.90
C PHE A 13 1.27 7.15 -2.65
N ASN A 14 1.44 6.75 -1.39
CA ASN A 14 2.24 5.56 -1.03
C ASN A 14 1.61 4.27 -1.58
N THR A 15 0.27 4.21 -1.61
CA THR A 15 -0.50 3.11 -2.20
C THR A 15 -0.34 3.01 -3.73
N LEU A 16 -0.05 4.12 -4.42
CA LEU A 16 0.20 4.10 -5.87
C LEU A 16 1.61 3.63 -6.23
N TYR A 17 2.60 3.80 -5.35
CA TYR A 17 3.97 3.31 -5.60
C TYR A 17 4.06 1.78 -5.62
N ILE A 18 3.12 1.10 -4.96
CA ILE A 18 3.06 -0.37 -4.96
C ILE A 18 2.26 -0.95 -6.12
N ASP A 19 1.84 -0.12 -7.10
CA ASP A 19 1.36 -0.61 -8.38
C ASP A 19 2.52 -1.27 -9.14
N LEU A 20 2.69 -2.58 -8.94
CA LEU A 20 3.73 -3.42 -9.53
C LEU A 20 3.74 -3.42 -11.05
N MET A 21 2.58 -3.36 -11.70
CA MET A 21 2.49 -3.32 -13.16
C MET A 21 3.03 -2.00 -13.74
N LYS A 22 2.84 -0.88 -13.04
CA LYS A 22 3.35 0.42 -13.48
C LYS A 22 4.75 0.74 -12.97
N ASN A 23 5.12 0.20 -11.82
CA ASN A 23 6.38 0.46 -11.13
C ASN A 23 7.22 -0.81 -11.01
N THR A 24 7.20 -1.69 -12.01
CA THR A 24 7.86 -3.01 -11.96
C THR A 24 9.32 -2.90 -11.57
N ALA A 25 10.06 -1.97 -12.18
CA ALA A 25 11.48 -1.73 -11.91
C ALA A 25 11.81 -1.33 -10.46
N MET A 26 10.82 -0.95 -9.63
CA MET A 26 11.07 -0.67 -8.21
C MET A 26 11.16 -1.93 -7.36
N ILE A 27 10.66 -3.07 -7.85
CA ILE A 27 10.54 -4.32 -7.09
C ILE A 27 11.18 -5.50 -7.85
N PHE A 28 11.03 -5.52 -9.17
CA PHE A 28 11.49 -6.54 -10.09
C PHE A 28 12.21 -5.86 -11.27
N ASP A 29 13.54 -5.75 -11.20
CA ASP A 29 14.38 -5.26 -12.30
C ASP A 29 14.91 -6.43 -13.16
N GLU A 30 15.69 -6.12 -14.19
CA GLU A 30 16.22 -7.12 -15.14
C GLU A 30 17.14 -8.15 -14.48
N ASP A 31 17.76 -7.81 -13.35
CA ASP A 31 18.70 -8.67 -12.61
C ASP A 31 18.02 -9.41 -11.43
N MET A 32 16.69 -9.38 -11.35
CA MET A 32 15.96 -9.92 -10.19
C MET A 32 16.22 -11.41 -9.92
N VAL A 33 16.47 -12.21 -10.97
CA VAL A 33 16.77 -13.66 -10.84
C VAL A 33 18.11 -13.90 -10.16
N ASP A 34 19.00 -12.91 -10.18
CA ASP A 34 20.26 -12.99 -9.46
C ASP A 34 20.03 -12.79 -7.98
N ILE A 35 19.11 -11.93 -7.56
CA ILE A 35 18.92 -11.58 -6.14
C ILE A 35 17.72 -12.27 -5.45
N TYR A 36 16.81 -12.89 -6.21
CA TYR A 36 15.62 -13.59 -5.69
C TYR A 36 15.61 -15.08 -6.01
N ASP A 37 15.06 -15.86 -5.07
CA ASP A 37 14.59 -17.22 -5.30
C ASP A 37 13.08 -17.19 -5.56
N PHE A 38 12.64 -17.93 -6.60
CA PHE A 38 11.23 -18.09 -6.96
C PHE A 38 10.80 -19.54 -6.81
N THR A 39 9.62 -19.79 -6.25
CA THR A 39 9.06 -21.14 -6.12
C THR A 39 7.56 -21.13 -6.40
N PHE A 40 7.06 -22.16 -7.07
CA PHE A 40 5.62 -22.35 -7.20
C PHE A 40 5.04 -22.83 -5.87
N ASP A 41 3.95 -22.19 -5.46
CA ASP A 41 3.05 -22.68 -4.41
C ASP A 41 1.88 -23.43 -5.07
N ASN A 42 1.00 -23.99 -4.24
CA ASN A 42 -0.26 -24.55 -4.71
C ASN A 42 -1.06 -23.48 -5.47
N SER A 43 -1.44 -23.81 -6.71
CA SER A 43 -2.36 -22.98 -7.47
C SER A 43 -3.70 -22.90 -6.76
N THR A 44 -4.38 -21.77 -6.91
CA THR A 44 -5.68 -21.51 -6.28
C THR A 44 -6.71 -21.12 -7.32
N LYS A 45 -7.95 -20.92 -6.89
CA LYS A 45 -9.05 -20.45 -7.72
C LYS A 45 -9.64 -19.19 -7.11
N ILE A 46 -9.60 -18.09 -7.85
CA ILE A 46 -10.17 -16.79 -7.46
C ILE A 46 -11.12 -16.37 -8.57
N ASP A 47 -12.36 -16.01 -8.23
CA ASP A 47 -13.40 -15.59 -9.18
C ASP A 47 -13.58 -16.55 -10.36
N ASN A 48 -13.57 -17.85 -10.06
CA ASN A 48 -13.66 -18.94 -11.02
C ASN A 48 -12.49 -19.08 -12.00
N ARG A 49 -11.40 -18.32 -11.82
CA ARG A 49 -10.18 -18.37 -12.62
C ARG A 49 -9.10 -19.19 -11.92
N LEU A 50 -8.34 -19.98 -12.67
CA LEU A 50 -7.17 -20.68 -12.15
C LEU A 50 -6.03 -19.69 -11.97
N ILE A 51 -5.44 -19.66 -10.78
CA ILE A 51 -4.39 -18.72 -10.40
C ILE A 51 -3.13 -19.48 -10.02
N HIS A 52 -2.05 -19.22 -10.74
CA HIS A 52 -0.71 -19.63 -10.35
C HIS A 52 -0.23 -18.75 -9.19
N VAL A 53 0.33 -19.40 -8.17
CA VAL A 53 0.89 -18.70 -7.01
C VAL A 53 2.40 -18.89 -7.05
N VAL A 54 3.14 -17.78 -7.16
CA VAL A 54 4.60 -17.77 -7.19
C VAL A 54 5.11 -17.05 -5.95
N ASN A 55 5.82 -17.78 -5.10
CA ASN A 55 6.54 -17.18 -4.00
C ASN A 55 7.85 -16.56 -4.50
N PHE A 56 8.25 -15.44 -3.92
CA PHE A 56 9.55 -14.83 -4.12
C PHE A 56 10.18 -14.43 -2.79
N ARG A 57 11.50 -14.57 -2.66
CA ARG A 57 12.27 -14.16 -1.49
C ARG A 57 13.71 -13.90 -1.86
N GLN A 58 14.33 -12.89 -1.25
CA GLN A 58 15.74 -12.60 -1.50
C GLN A 58 16.65 -13.79 -1.18
N LYS A 59 17.70 -13.98 -1.97
CA LYS A 59 18.72 -15.00 -1.71
C LYS A 59 19.47 -14.70 -0.43
N LYS A 60 19.97 -15.75 0.23
CA LYS A 60 20.61 -15.66 1.56
C LYS A 60 21.81 -14.71 1.63
N TYR A 61 22.54 -14.51 0.53
CA TYR A 61 23.70 -13.61 0.51
C TYR A 61 23.32 -12.13 0.36
N VAL A 62 22.07 -11.83 -0.02
CA VAL A 62 21.60 -10.46 -0.14
C VAL A 62 21.31 -9.92 1.25
N THR A 63 22.02 -8.85 1.63
CA THR A 63 21.91 -8.23 2.97
C THR A 63 21.09 -6.95 2.98
N ASP A 64 20.73 -6.44 1.80
CA ASP A 64 19.80 -5.33 1.69
C ASP A 64 18.38 -5.82 1.98
N PRO A 65 17.54 -4.97 2.60
CA PRO A 65 16.15 -5.30 2.86
C PRO A 65 15.40 -5.29 1.52
N LEU A 66 15.09 -6.48 1.02
CA LEU A 66 14.31 -6.67 -0.19
C LEU A 66 12.93 -7.24 0.15
N PHE A 67 12.03 -7.23 -0.83
CA PHE A 67 10.68 -7.72 -0.61
C PHE A 67 10.62 -9.25 -0.61
N TYR A 68 9.63 -9.83 0.04
CA TYR A 68 9.30 -11.25 -0.13
C TYR A 68 7.81 -11.44 -0.03
N GLY A 69 7.28 -12.45 -0.72
CA GLY A 69 5.83 -12.63 -0.74
C GLY A 69 5.34 -13.57 -1.81
N LYS A 70 4.11 -13.31 -2.26
CA LYS A 70 3.38 -14.12 -3.23
C LYS A 70 2.85 -13.24 -4.35
N LEU A 71 3.07 -13.69 -5.58
CA LEU A 71 2.46 -13.18 -6.80
C LEU A 71 1.34 -14.14 -7.21
N TYR A 72 0.17 -13.61 -7.48
CA TYR A 72 -1.00 -14.35 -7.95
C TYR A 72 -1.19 -14.00 -9.42
N ILE A 73 -1.01 -14.99 -10.29
CA ILE A 73 -0.93 -14.80 -11.73
C ILE A 73 -2.07 -15.60 -12.37
N ASP A 74 -2.88 -14.95 -13.19
CA ASP A 74 -3.93 -15.62 -13.94
C ASP A 74 -3.34 -16.65 -14.91
N ALA A 75 -3.77 -17.91 -14.83
CA ALA A 75 -3.18 -18.97 -15.63
C ALA A 75 -3.49 -18.86 -17.14
N GLN A 76 -4.56 -18.13 -17.51
CA GLN A 76 -4.95 -17.97 -18.91
C GLN A 76 -4.27 -16.76 -19.56
N THR A 77 -4.26 -15.62 -18.88
CA THR A 77 -3.73 -14.36 -19.43
C THR A 77 -2.31 -14.04 -18.99
N LEU A 78 -1.76 -14.79 -18.02
CA LEU A 78 -0.48 -14.52 -17.36
C LEU A 78 -0.39 -13.13 -16.71
N ALA A 79 -1.54 -12.53 -16.43
CA ALA A 79 -1.60 -11.22 -15.79
C ALA A 79 -1.47 -11.37 -14.28
N LEU A 80 -0.74 -10.47 -13.64
CA LEU A 80 -0.71 -10.35 -12.20
C LEU A 80 -2.10 -9.88 -11.71
N THR A 81 -2.80 -10.71 -10.94
CA THR A 81 -4.13 -10.38 -10.41
C THR A 81 -4.02 -9.77 -9.01
N ASN A 82 -3.07 -10.26 -8.23
CA ASN A 82 -2.82 -9.82 -6.86
C ASN A 82 -1.33 -10.02 -6.55
N ALA A 83 -0.76 -9.15 -5.70
CA ALA A 83 0.50 -9.44 -5.03
C ALA A 83 0.38 -9.09 -3.55
N LYS A 84 0.89 -9.98 -2.71
CA LYS A 84 0.97 -9.80 -1.25
C LYS A 84 2.41 -9.99 -0.83
N PHE A 85 3.01 -8.96 -0.25
CA PHE A 85 4.44 -8.98 0.03
C PHE A 85 4.81 -8.12 1.22
N TYR A 86 5.99 -8.39 1.75
CA TYR A 86 6.54 -7.78 2.93
C TYR A 86 7.94 -7.27 2.61
N LEU A 87 8.37 -6.18 3.25
CA LEU A 87 9.78 -5.83 3.27
C LEU A 87 10.52 -6.73 4.28
N ASN A 88 11.68 -7.27 3.91
CA ASN A 88 12.54 -7.94 4.87
C ASN A 88 13.11 -6.94 5.89
N LEU A 89 12.78 -7.14 7.17
CA LEU A 89 13.19 -6.26 8.27
C LEU A 89 14.34 -6.82 9.12
N ASP A 90 15.00 -7.91 8.68
CA ASP A 90 16.12 -8.53 9.39
C ASP A 90 17.23 -7.52 9.68
N ASN A 91 17.58 -6.70 8.69
CA ASN A 91 18.48 -5.56 8.86
C ASN A 91 17.69 -4.28 9.19
N LYS A 92 17.29 -4.14 10.45
CA LYS A 92 16.46 -3.02 10.92
C LYS A 92 17.07 -1.65 10.60
N GLN A 93 18.39 -1.51 10.70
CA GLN A 93 19.08 -0.23 10.44
C GLN A 93 18.99 0.18 8.97
N LYS A 94 19.15 -0.76 8.04
CA LYS A 94 18.93 -0.49 6.61
C LYS A 94 17.45 -0.27 6.32
N ALA A 95 16.57 -1.13 6.84
CA ALA A 95 15.13 -1.04 6.63
C ALA A 95 14.53 0.29 7.12
N SER A 96 14.96 0.78 8.29
CA SER A 96 14.58 2.08 8.86
C SER A 96 14.75 3.26 7.89
N ARG A 97 15.73 3.19 6.97
CA ARG A 97 16.00 4.27 6.01
C ARG A 97 14.90 4.43 4.95
N PHE A 98 14.11 3.39 4.68
CA PHE A 98 13.01 3.46 3.70
C PHE A 98 11.80 4.23 4.23
N PHE A 99 11.63 4.29 5.55
CA PHE A 99 10.41 4.81 6.17
C PHE A 99 10.60 6.14 6.89
N ILE A 100 11.79 6.39 7.44
CA ILE A 100 11.99 7.48 8.40
C ILE A 100 12.62 8.68 7.72
N ILE A 101 11.81 9.72 7.50
CA ILE A 101 12.28 11.02 7.00
C ILE A 101 12.77 11.91 8.15
N LYS A 102 12.08 11.89 9.29
CA LYS A 102 12.40 12.70 10.46
C LYS A 102 12.03 11.95 11.74
N LYS A 103 12.91 11.98 12.73
CA LYS A 103 12.68 11.43 14.08
C LYS A 103 13.17 12.40 15.17
N PRO A 104 12.60 12.36 16.39
CA PRO A 104 13.18 13.04 17.54
C PRO A 104 14.62 12.57 17.80
N LYS A 105 15.47 13.46 18.32
CA LYS A 105 16.90 13.15 18.56
C LYS A 105 17.09 11.96 19.50
N ASP A 106 16.27 11.88 20.55
CA ASP A 106 16.38 10.86 21.61
C ASP A 106 15.45 9.66 21.41
N ALA A 107 14.94 9.47 20.19
CA ALA A 107 14.05 8.37 19.82
C ALA A 107 14.68 7.52 18.72
N ASP A 108 14.73 6.21 18.92
CA ASP A 108 15.07 5.24 17.89
C ASP A 108 13.80 4.58 17.37
N VAL A 109 13.60 4.68 16.06
CA VAL A 109 12.41 4.19 15.37
C VAL A 109 12.83 2.99 14.53
N LEU A 110 12.26 1.84 14.86
CA LEU A 110 12.57 0.56 14.23
C LEU A 110 11.29 0.03 13.55
N PRO A 111 11.31 -0.25 12.24
CA PRO A 111 10.21 -0.95 11.61
C PRO A 111 10.12 -2.36 12.19
N ILE A 112 8.90 -2.77 12.49
CA ILE A 112 8.56 -4.12 12.95
C ILE A 112 7.59 -4.82 11.99
N GLU A 113 6.90 -4.06 11.15
CA GLU A 113 6.00 -4.56 10.12
C GLU A 113 6.01 -3.62 8.91
N ALA A 114 6.02 -4.22 7.72
CA ALA A 114 5.90 -3.51 6.45
C ALA A 114 5.26 -4.47 5.44
N TYR A 115 3.93 -4.50 5.43
CA TYR A 115 3.12 -5.33 4.54
C TYR A 115 2.51 -4.47 3.43
N TYR A 116 2.41 -5.08 2.25
CA TYR A 116 1.89 -4.47 1.05
C TYR A 116 1.02 -5.48 0.31
N GLN A 117 -0.10 -4.97 -0.20
CA GLN A 117 -1.01 -5.70 -1.05
C GLN A 117 -1.46 -4.81 -2.20
N VAL A 118 -1.46 -5.36 -3.40
CA VAL A 118 -2.02 -4.70 -4.58
C VAL A 118 -2.89 -5.69 -5.33
N GLU A 119 -4.02 -5.21 -5.82
CA GLU A 119 -4.97 -5.99 -6.59
C GLU A 119 -5.35 -5.27 -7.87
N TYR A 120 -5.48 -6.08 -8.91
CA TYR A 120 -5.85 -5.65 -10.24
C TYR A 120 -7.22 -6.21 -10.59
N ARG A 121 -8.02 -5.44 -11.32
CA ARG A 121 -9.31 -5.87 -11.84
C ARG A 121 -9.26 -5.91 -13.35
N GLU A 122 -9.85 -6.94 -13.93
CA GLU A 122 -10.03 -7.03 -15.38
C GLU A 122 -11.19 -6.13 -15.81
N LYS A 123 -10.96 -5.32 -16.85
CA LYS A 123 -12.00 -4.59 -17.56
C LYS A 123 -11.60 -4.40 -19.02
N GLU A 124 -12.51 -4.73 -19.94
CA GLU A 124 -12.31 -4.61 -21.40
C GLU A 124 -11.03 -5.33 -21.91
N GLY A 125 -10.71 -6.48 -21.34
CA GLY A 125 -9.53 -7.29 -21.67
C GLY A 125 -8.23 -6.78 -21.06
N LYS A 126 -8.27 -5.77 -20.18
CA LYS A 126 -7.10 -5.17 -19.54
C LYS A 126 -7.18 -5.28 -18.02
N TRP A 127 -6.06 -5.59 -17.39
CA TRP A 127 -5.93 -5.55 -15.95
C TRP A 127 -5.51 -4.14 -15.51
N VAL A 128 -6.30 -3.55 -14.62
CA VAL A 128 -6.10 -2.19 -14.10
C VAL A 128 -6.04 -2.20 -12.58
N TYR A 129 -5.22 -1.32 -12.02
CA TYR A 129 -5.11 -1.14 -10.57
C TYR A 129 -6.50 -0.90 -9.95
N GLY A 130 -6.89 -1.76 -9.01
CA GLY A 130 -8.22 -1.74 -8.40
C GLY A 130 -8.18 -1.45 -6.91
N TYR A 131 -7.20 -2.00 -6.20
CA TYR A 131 -7.08 -1.85 -4.76
C TYR A 131 -5.63 -1.97 -4.31
N SER A 132 -5.32 -1.34 -3.18
CA SER A 132 -4.09 -1.59 -2.47
C SER A 132 -4.24 -1.37 -0.96
N ARG A 133 -3.39 -2.04 -0.21
CA ARG A 133 -3.26 -1.88 1.23
C ARG A 133 -1.81 -1.86 1.65
N VAL A 134 -1.50 -0.99 2.59
CA VAL A 134 -0.18 -0.89 3.22
C VAL A 134 -0.39 -0.94 4.72
N GLU A 135 0.32 -1.82 5.40
CA GLU A 135 0.36 -1.88 6.86
C GLU A 135 1.80 -1.67 7.31
N LEU A 136 2.00 -0.68 8.18
CA LEU A 136 3.30 -0.36 8.73
C LEU A 136 3.23 -0.39 10.25
N GLY A 137 4.21 -1.07 10.86
CA GLY A 137 4.40 -1.14 12.30
C GLY A 137 5.75 -0.56 12.68
N PHE A 138 5.78 0.30 13.70
CA PHE A 138 7.01 0.91 14.22
C PHE A 138 7.09 0.77 15.73
N LYS A 139 8.26 0.33 16.20
CA LYS A 139 8.64 0.41 17.62
C LYS A 139 9.50 1.65 17.83
N ILE A 140 9.14 2.46 18.82
CA ILE A 140 9.88 3.63 19.26
C ILE A 140 10.50 3.35 20.63
N ASP A 141 11.83 3.27 20.67
CA ASP A 141 12.62 3.20 21.88
C ASP A 141 13.11 4.60 22.25
N TRP A 142 12.91 5.02 23.50
CA TRP A 142 13.33 6.33 23.99
C TRP A 142 14.50 6.19 24.94
N ALA A 143 15.54 7.00 24.78
CA ALA A 143 16.75 6.91 25.59
C ALA A 143 16.50 7.02 27.12
N LYS A 144 15.41 7.67 27.54
CA LYS A 144 15.06 7.92 28.94
C LYS A 144 13.77 7.24 29.41
N LYS A 145 13.18 6.32 28.63
CA LYS A 145 11.98 5.58 29.06
C LYS A 145 12.26 4.08 29.08
N TRP A 146 11.74 3.40 30.10
CA TRP A 146 11.87 1.95 30.23
C TRP A 146 10.91 1.17 29.33
N PHE A 147 9.83 1.81 28.88
CA PHE A 147 8.85 1.21 27.99
C PHE A 147 8.93 1.84 26.60
N ASN A 148 8.94 0.97 25.60
CA ASN A 148 8.80 1.36 24.20
C ASN A 148 7.35 1.72 23.87
N THR A 149 7.16 2.38 22.74
CA THR A 149 5.83 2.66 22.17
C THR A 149 5.73 2.02 20.81
N ILE A 150 4.63 1.32 20.54
CA ILE A 150 4.38 0.68 19.24
C ILE A 150 3.26 1.43 18.53
N TYR A 151 3.48 1.76 17.26
CA TYR A 151 2.50 2.37 16.39
C TYR A 151 2.24 1.47 15.20
N TYR A 152 0.96 1.24 14.90
CA TYR A 152 0.51 0.59 13.68
C TYR A 152 -0.26 1.59 12.84
N THR A 153 -0.05 1.58 11.54
CA THR A 153 -0.79 2.39 10.59
C THR A 153 -1.18 1.54 9.39
N THR A 154 -2.45 1.63 9.01
CA THR A 154 -3.01 1.00 7.82
C THR A 154 -3.44 2.08 6.85
N ILE A 155 -3.11 1.89 5.58
CA ILE A 155 -3.50 2.77 4.48
C ILE A 155 -4.17 1.88 3.45
N GLU A 156 -5.39 2.23 3.06
CA GLU A 156 -6.13 1.53 2.02
C GLU A 156 -6.54 2.51 0.92
N MET A 157 -6.51 2.02 -0.32
CA MET A 157 -7.01 2.75 -1.48
C MET A 157 -7.81 1.79 -2.35
N ALA A 158 -9.05 2.16 -2.66
CA ALA A 158 -9.90 1.43 -3.58
C ALA A 158 -10.31 2.36 -4.73
N VAL A 159 -10.12 1.89 -5.96
CA VAL A 159 -10.63 2.56 -7.15
C VAL A 159 -12.07 2.12 -7.36
N THR A 160 -13.00 3.08 -7.28
CA THR A 160 -14.43 2.86 -7.47
C THR A 160 -14.86 3.04 -8.92
N ASP A 161 -14.22 3.96 -9.64
CA ASP A 161 -14.47 4.20 -11.06
C ASP A 161 -13.22 4.70 -11.78
N TRP A 162 -13.19 4.56 -13.10
CA TRP A 162 -12.16 5.14 -13.94
C TRP A 162 -12.74 5.60 -15.28
N GLU A 163 -12.21 6.71 -15.77
CA GLU A 163 -12.60 7.31 -17.04
C GLU A 163 -11.37 7.45 -17.93
N LYS A 164 -11.57 7.35 -19.25
CA LYS A 164 -10.55 7.70 -20.23
C LYS A 164 -10.49 9.22 -20.29
N ILE A 165 -9.33 9.79 -19.96
CA ILE A 165 -9.08 11.23 -20.07
C ILE A 165 -8.12 11.50 -21.23
N ASP A 166 -8.41 12.56 -21.98
CA ASP A 166 -7.49 13.06 -23.00
C ASP A 166 -6.33 13.81 -22.34
N ALA A 167 -5.18 13.89 -23.03
CA ALA A 167 -3.99 14.58 -22.51
C ALA A 167 -4.28 16.05 -22.10
N ASN A 168 -5.23 16.70 -22.79
CA ASN A 168 -5.65 18.06 -22.51
C ASN A 168 -6.53 18.21 -21.24
N GLN A 169 -7.04 17.10 -20.70
CA GLN A 169 -7.85 17.04 -19.48
C GLN A 169 -7.02 16.69 -18.24
N LEU A 170 -5.71 16.46 -18.39
CA LEU A 170 -4.85 16.17 -17.25
C LEU A 170 -4.83 17.35 -16.27
N PRO A 171 -4.99 17.09 -14.96
CA PRO A 171 -4.91 18.15 -13.96
C PRO A 171 -3.54 18.84 -14.01
N LYS A 172 -3.56 20.17 -13.86
CA LYS A 172 -2.32 20.97 -13.82
C LYS A 172 -1.46 20.49 -12.65
N PRO A 173 -0.13 20.57 -12.73
CA PRO A 173 0.75 20.07 -11.66
C PRO A 173 0.42 20.60 -10.26
N LYS A 174 -0.09 21.83 -10.16
CA LYS A 174 -0.52 22.46 -8.91
C LYS A 174 -1.77 21.81 -8.27
N ASP A 175 -2.62 21.19 -9.08
CA ASP A 175 -3.89 20.57 -8.67
C ASP A 175 -3.70 19.06 -8.40
N ARG A 176 -2.51 18.51 -8.67
CA ARG A 176 -2.16 17.11 -8.38
C ARG A 176 -1.83 16.92 -6.90
N LEU A 177 -2.21 15.76 -6.37
CA LEU A 177 -1.81 15.37 -5.03
C LEU A 177 -0.27 15.26 -4.96
N ARG A 178 0.33 15.95 -3.98
CA ARG A 178 1.78 15.94 -3.81
C ARG A 178 2.23 14.70 -3.04
N PRO A 179 3.32 14.03 -3.44
CA PRO A 179 3.92 12.91 -2.68
C PRO A 179 4.35 13.28 -1.25
N SER A 180 4.49 14.57 -0.96
CA SER A 180 4.88 15.07 0.35
C SER A 180 3.70 15.42 1.25
N ILE A 181 2.46 15.24 0.80
CA ILE A 181 1.27 15.64 1.57
C ILE A 181 1.15 14.79 2.85
N ILE A 182 0.69 15.42 3.93
CA ILE A 182 0.31 14.74 5.17
C ILE A 182 -1.18 14.98 5.32
N MET A 183 -2.01 13.95 5.11
CA MET A 183 -3.47 14.11 5.07
C MET A 183 -4.06 14.63 6.37
N SER A 184 -3.53 14.21 7.53
CA SER A 184 -3.98 14.68 8.85
C SER A 184 -3.81 16.19 9.04
N ASP A 185 -2.87 16.81 8.30
CA ASP A 185 -2.59 18.24 8.40
C ASP A 185 -3.48 19.04 7.43
N ASN A 186 -4.12 18.37 6.45
CA ASN A 186 -4.93 19.01 5.43
C ASN A 186 -6.40 19.08 5.85
N THR A 187 -6.74 20.16 6.58
CA THR A 187 -8.09 20.36 7.13
C THR A 187 -9.11 20.86 6.10
N SER A 188 -8.70 21.30 4.91
CA SER A 188 -9.62 21.97 3.97
C SER A 188 -10.69 21.05 3.39
N GLY A 189 -10.38 19.77 3.17
CA GLY A 189 -11.34 18.78 2.68
C GLY A 189 -12.39 18.36 3.73
N PHE A 190 -12.16 18.64 5.02
CA PHE A 190 -13.10 18.37 6.11
C PHE A 190 -14.05 19.54 6.41
N LYS A 191 -13.89 20.67 5.71
CA LYS A 191 -14.67 21.89 5.97
C LYS A 191 -15.98 21.96 5.19
N ASP A 192 -16.11 21.20 4.11
CA ASP A 192 -17.32 21.15 3.30
C ASP A 192 -18.25 20.03 3.83
N PRO A 193 -19.35 20.37 4.52
CA PRO A 193 -20.29 19.39 5.03
C PRO A 193 -21.06 18.68 3.92
N GLU A 194 -21.22 19.30 2.74
CA GLU A 194 -21.92 18.70 1.60
C GLU A 194 -21.05 17.70 0.85
N PHE A 195 -19.74 17.95 0.75
CA PHE A 195 -18.78 16.97 0.21
C PHE A 195 -18.89 15.62 0.93
N TRP A 196 -19.13 15.67 2.25
CA TRP A 196 -19.26 14.49 3.08
C TRP A 196 -20.72 14.00 3.31
N GLY A 197 -21.75 14.77 2.98
CA GLY A 197 -23.16 14.34 3.11
C GLY A 197 -23.49 13.54 4.40
N ALA A 198 -24.38 12.55 4.30
CA ALA A 198 -24.70 11.63 5.42
C ALA A 198 -23.79 10.39 5.52
N TYR A 199 -22.81 10.24 4.64
CA TYR A 199 -22.23 8.92 4.28
C TYR A 199 -20.73 8.79 4.56
N ASN A 200 -20.16 9.61 5.44
CA ASN A 200 -18.72 9.80 5.52
C ASN A 200 -18.05 9.43 6.83
N VAL A 201 -18.62 8.42 7.48
CA VAL A 201 -17.93 7.71 8.55
C VAL A 201 -17.72 6.28 8.09
N ILE A 202 -16.49 5.97 7.71
CA ILE A 202 -16.01 4.59 7.65
C ILE A 202 -15.56 4.27 9.08
N GLU A 203 -16.17 3.24 9.68
CA GLU A 203 -15.73 2.79 10.99
C GLU A 203 -14.25 2.34 10.90
N PRO A 204 -13.36 2.79 11.82
CA PRO A 204 -11.92 2.55 11.74
C PRO A 204 -11.50 1.09 11.57
N ASP A 205 -12.38 0.15 11.94
CA ASP A 205 -12.08 -1.29 11.98
C ASP A 205 -12.78 -2.09 10.86
N LYS A 206 -13.44 -1.42 9.90
CA LYS A 206 -14.08 -2.09 8.76
C LYS A 206 -13.22 -1.97 7.50
N PRO A 207 -13.01 -3.09 6.75
CA PRO A 207 -12.35 -3.02 5.44
C PRO A 207 -13.05 -2.03 4.52
N ILE A 208 -12.27 -1.23 3.80
CA ILE A 208 -12.80 -0.19 2.91
C ILE A 208 -13.78 -0.75 1.86
N GLU A 209 -13.58 -1.99 1.39
CA GLU A 209 -14.44 -2.66 0.42
C GLU A 209 -15.84 -2.89 0.99
N SER A 210 -15.93 -3.30 2.26
CA SER A 210 -17.21 -3.49 2.94
C SER A 210 -17.97 -2.17 3.08
N ALA A 211 -17.24 -1.07 3.33
CA ALA A 211 -17.83 0.26 3.37
C ALA A 211 -18.32 0.71 1.99
N ILE A 212 -17.53 0.47 0.94
CA ILE A 212 -17.88 0.81 -0.46
C ILE A 212 -19.10 0.02 -0.93
N GLU A 213 -19.16 -1.29 -0.68
CA GLU A 213 -20.31 -2.11 -1.04
C GLU A 213 -21.61 -1.59 -0.39
N LYS A 214 -21.53 -1.18 0.87
CA LYS A 214 -22.67 -0.61 1.59
C LYS A 214 -23.12 0.70 0.95
N ILE A 215 -22.18 1.59 0.62
CA ILE A 215 -22.45 2.86 -0.06
C ILE A 215 -23.11 2.61 -1.44
N GLN A 216 -22.55 1.70 -2.24
CA GLN A 216 -23.08 1.36 -3.56
C GLN A 216 -24.49 0.77 -3.50
N LYS A 217 -24.76 -0.15 -2.57
CA LYS A 217 -26.10 -0.75 -2.38
C LYS A 217 -27.16 0.30 -2.02
N GLN A 218 -26.77 1.35 -1.30
CA GLN A 218 -27.68 2.43 -0.92
C GLN A 218 -27.88 3.45 -2.06
N LEU A 219 -26.83 3.77 -2.83
CA LEU A 219 -26.95 4.60 -4.03
C LEU A 219 -27.88 4.01 -5.09
N LYS A 220 -27.92 2.67 -5.24
CA LYS A 220 -28.85 1.99 -6.16
C LYS A 220 -30.32 2.00 -5.70
N LYS A 221 -30.60 2.36 -4.45
CA LYS A 221 -31.97 2.39 -3.89
C LYS A 221 -32.61 3.79 -3.99
N ASN A 222 -31.82 4.82 -4.25
CA ASN A 222 -32.26 6.20 -4.49
C ASN A 222 -32.24 6.49 -5.98
#